data_AF-A0A4Q0ZMI4-F1
#
_entry.id   AF-A0A4Q0ZMI4-F1
#
_cell.length_a   1.000
_cell.length_b   1.000
_cell.length_c   1.000
_cell.angle_alpha   90.00
_cell.angle_beta   90.00
_cell.angle_gamma   90.00
#
_symmetry.space_group_name_H-M   'P 1'
#
loop_
_entity.id
_entity.type
_entity.pdbx_description
1 polymer ?
#
loop_
_entity_poly.entity_id
_entity_poly.type
_entity_poly.pdbx_seq_one_letter_code
_entity_poly.pdbx_strand_id
1 'polypeptide(L)'
;MKKLDNVQTELLMTNLDEDGKLSCLKAFKVAQLIGLNKKDMQEVIKQMNITITNCEIDVSHKLSFLDINDEIYNALIKNNEKIDANLDLEQALEKSVPVSEIDLSSIVYKTDCL
;
A
#
# COMPACT_ATOMS: atom_id res chain seq x y z
N MET A 1 -23.52 14.39 5.56
CA MET A 1 -22.40 14.52 6.52
C MET A 1 -22.61 13.47 7.60
N LYS A 2 -21.69 12.50 7.72
CA LYS A 2 -21.82 11.44 8.73
C LYS A 2 -21.25 11.92 10.06
N LYS A 3 -22.05 11.85 11.11
CA LYS A 3 -21.66 12.15 12.48
C LYS A 3 -21.53 10.84 13.24
N LEU A 4 -20.41 10.65 13.93
CA LEU A 4 -20.22 9.50 14.81
C LEU A 4 -21.09 9.62 16.05
N ASP A 5 -21.60 8.49 16.53
CA ASP A 5 -22.17 8.42 17.88
C ASP A 5 -21.05 8.43 18.95
N ASN A 6 -21.45 8.45 20.22
CA ASN A 6 -20.49 8.54 21.33
C ASN A 6 -19.54 7.33 21.39
N VAL A 7 -20.03 6.13 21.11
CA VAL A 7 -19.24 4.89 21.16
C VAL A 7 -18.26 4.84 19.98
N GLN A 8 -18.72 5.21 18.79
CA GLN A 8 -17.88 5.32 17.61
C GLN A 8 -16.79 6.38 17.77
N THR A 9 -17.15 7.52 18.40
CA THR A 9 -16.20 8.59 18.70
C THR A 9 -15.15 8.11 19.69
N GLU A 10 -15.55 7.47 20.79
CA GLU A 10 -14.63 6.92 21.79
C GLU A 10 -13.68 5.88 21.17
N LEU A 11 -14.20 4.99 20.32
CA LEU A 11 -13.38 4.01 19.61
C LEU A 11 -12.32 4.69 18.73
N LEU A 12 -12.67 5.77 18.04
CA LEU A 12 -11.72 6.51 17.23
C LEU A 12 -10.65 7.19 18.10
N MET A 13 -11.08 7.87 19.18
CA MET A 13 -10.19 8.63 20.06
C MET A 13 -9.20 7.73 20.83
N THR A 14 -9.63 6.54 21.26
CA THR A 14 -8.77 5.56 21.95
C THR A 14 -7.72 4.91 21.04
N ASN A 15 -7.82 5.12 19.73
CA ASN A 15 -6.87 4.58 18.74
C ASN A 15 -5.82 5.60 18.27
N LEU A 16 -5.93 6.86 18.71
CA LEU A 16 -4.91 7.89 18.45
C LEU A 16 -3.57 7.50 19.08
N ASP A 17 -2.48 8.00 18.50
CA ASP A 17 -1.16 7.93 19.10
C ASP A 17 -0.94 9.05 20.14
N GLU A 18 0.26 9.07 20.73
CA GLU A 18 0.65 10.03 21.78
C GLU A 18 0.60 11.49 21.31
N ASP A 19 0.73 11.74 19.99
CA ASP A 19 0.64 13.07 19.38
C ASP A 19 -0.82 13.45 19.01
N GLY A 20 -1.80 12.58 19.31
CA GLY A 20 -3.19 12.76 18.89
C GLY A 20 -3.41 12.52 17.39
N LYS A 21 -2.49 11.82 16.71
CA LYS A 21 -2.59 11.49 15.29
C LYS A 21 -3.13 10.07 15.12
N LEU A 22 -3.62 9.75 13.92
CA LEU A 22 -4.16 8.43 13.61
C LEU A 22 -3.42 7.84 12.41
N SER A 23 -2.76 6.69 12.58
CA SER A 23 -2.16 6.02 11.42
C SER A 23 -3.24 5.56 10.43
N CYS A 24 -2.96 5.62 9.14
CA CYS A 24 -3.92 5.26 8.08
C CYS A 24 -4.39 3.79 8.17
N LEU A 25 -3.52 2.88 8.62
CA LEU A 25 -3.89 1.48 8.93
C LEU A 25 -4.93 1.41 10.07
N LYS A 26 -4.70 2.13 11.17
CA LYS A 26 -5.68 2.19 12.28
C LYS A 26 -6.98 2.87 11.83
N ALA A 27 -6.90 3.94 11.04
CA ALA A 27 -8.06 4.62 10.49
C ALA A 27 -8.94 3.66 9.66
N PHE A 28 -8.34 2.82 8.82
CA PHE A 28 -9.09 1.80 8.07
C PHE A 28 -9.71 0.73 8.96
N LYS A 29 -8.97 0.23 9.97
CA LYS A 29 -9.52 -0.75 10.91
C LYS A 29 -10.70 -0.18 11.70
N VAL A 30 -10.55 1.03 12.24
CA VAL A 30 -11.64 1.72 12.94
C VAL A 30 -12.82 1.89 12.00
N ALA A 31 -12.61 2.36 10.75
CA ALA A 31 -13.67 2.53 9.76
C ALA A 31 -14.47 1.25 9.52
N GLN A 32 -13.80 0.10 9.38
CA GLN A 32 -14.45 -1.20 9.22
C GLN A 32 -15.30 -1.56 10.44
N LEU A 33 -14.77 -1.35 11.66
CA LEU A 33 -15.47 -1.66 12.90
C LEU A 33 -16.74 -0.82 13.10
N ILE A 34 -16.72 0.45 12.68
CA ILE A 34 -17.87 1.36 12.80
C ILE A 34 -18.79 1.37 11.56
N GLY A 35 -18.52 0.52 10.56
CA GLY A 35 -19.33 0.42 9.35
C GLY A 35 -19.22 1.63 8.41
N LEU A 36 -18.07 2.32 8.40
CA LEU A 36 -17.77 3.42 7.48
C LEU A 36 -16.91 2.98 6.30
N ASN A 37 -17.17 3.56 5.14
CA ASN A 37 -16.26 3.45 4.00
C ASN A 37 -15.07 4.43 4.16
N LYS A 38 -14.05 4.28 3.31
CA LYS A 38 -12.82 5.10 3.38
C LYS A 38 -13.08 6.60 3.21
N LYS A 39 -14.00 6.96 2.31
CA LYS A 39 -14.35 8.36 2.02
C LYS A 39 -15.03 9.02 3.23
N ASP A 40 -15.98 8.31 3.84
CA ASP A 40 -16.67 8.78 5.04
C ASP A 40 -15.70 8.95 6.21
N MET A 41 -14.76 8.01 6.39
CA MET A 41 -13.73 8.11 7.41
C MET A 41 -12.82 9.33 7.19
N GLN A 42 -12.40 9.61 5.96
CA GLN A 42 -11.64 10.82 5.63
C GLN A 42 -12.39 12.10 5.97
N GLU A 43 -13.70 12.17 5.70
CA GLU A 43 -14.52 13.32 6.08
C GLU A 43 -14.59 13.50 7.61
N VAL A 44 -14.78 12.40 8.35
CA VAL A 44 -14.83 12.42 9.82
C VAL A 44 -13.51 12.91 10.41
N ILE A 45 -12.38 12.36 9.96
CA ILE A 45 -11.04 12.76 10.39
C ILE A 45 -10.81 14.26 10.16
N LYS A 46 -11.18 14.76 8.97
CA LYS A 46 -11.04 16.18 8.62
C LYS A 46 -11.90 17.07 9.53
N GLN A 47 -13.11 16.65 9.85
CA GLN A 47 -14.01 17.39 10.74
C GLN A 47 -13.52 17.42 12.19
N MET A 48 -12.90 16.34 12.64
CA MET A 48 -12.33 16.22 13.99
C MET A 48 -10.94 16.85 14.10
N ASN A 49 -10.40 17.42 13.03
CA ASN A 49 -9.06 18.00 12.97
C ASN A 49 -7.96 17.01 13.38
N ILE A 50 -8.13 15.74 13.03
CA ILE A 50 -7.17 14.67 13.31
C ILE A 50 -6.22 14.55 12.13
N THR A 51 -4.91 14.53 12.41
CA THR A 51 -3.90 14.32 11.37
C THR A 51 -3.75 12.83 11.11
N ILE A 52 -3.77 12.44 9.83
CA ILE A 52 -3.47 11.06 9.44
C ILE A 52 -1.98 10.92 9.17
N THR A 53 -1.38 9.91 9.76
CA THR A 53 0.03 9.56 9.59
C THR A 53 0.17 8.23 8.88
N ASN A 54 1.37 7.96 8.36
CA ASN A 54 1.71 6.69 7.75
C ASN A 54 0.66 6.27 6.71
N CYS A 55 0.22 7.18 5.83
CA CYS A 55 -0.86 6.91 4.85
C CYS A 55 -0.50 6.01 3.68
N GLU A 56 0.66 5.43 3.82
CA GLU A 56 1.64 5.16 2.81
C GLU A 56 2.66 4.38 3.69
N ILE A 57 3.25 3.23 3.34
CA ILE A 57 3.90 3.04 2.06
C ILE A 57 4.37 4.41 1.57
N ASP A 58 5.07 5.16 2.43
CA ASP A 58 5.61 6.53 2.30
C ASP A 58 6.70 6.57 1.21
N VAL A 59 6.35 6.02 0.06
CA VAL A 59 7.22 5.54 -1.02
C VAL A 59 7.10 6.46 -2.23
N SER A 60 6.07 7.30 -2.30
CA SER A 60 5.84 8.20 -3.42
C SER A 60 6.55 9.56 -3.33
N HIS A 61 7.11 9.95 -2.18
CA HIS A 61 7.68 11.30 -2.01
C HIS A 61 9.18 11.37 -1.67
N LYS A 62 9.85 10.23 -1.52
CA LYS A 62 11.30 10.18 -1.28
C LYS A 62 12.08 9.27 -2.23
N LEU A 63 11.39 8.61 -3.15
CA LEU A 63 12.03 7.85 -4.22
C LEU A 63 12.00 8.69 -5.49
N SER A 64 13.17 9.12 -5.94
CA SER A 64 13.37 9.42 -7.35
C SER A 64 13.33 8.09 -8.08
N PHE A 65 12.28 7.86 -8.87
CA PHE A 65 12.35 6.79 -9.86
C PHE A 65 13.52 7.13 -10.79
N LEU A 66 14.47 6.20 -10.91
CA LEU A 66 15.47 6.32 -11.96
C LEU A 66 14.75 6.25 -13.30
N ASP A 67 15.24 6.99 -14.28
CA ASP A 67 14.80 6.83 -15.66
C ASP A 67 14.87 5.36 -16.05
N ILE A 68 13.94 4.93 -16.90
CA ILE A 68 13.90 3.55 -17.41
C ILE A 68 15.29 3.22 -17.95
N ASN A 69 15.97 2.28 -17.28
CA ASN A 69 17.27 1.83 -17.70
C ASN A 69 17.09 0.64 -18.65
N ASP A 70 17.08 0.94 -19.95
CA ASP A 70 16.92 -0.04 -21.01
C ASP A 70 17.94 -1.19 -20.91
N GLU A 71 19.15 -0.97 -20.38
CA GLU A 71 20.13 -2.04 -20.21
C GLU A 71 19.71 -3.06 -19.15
N ILE A 72 19.09 -2.61 -18.06
CA ILE A 72 18.54 -3.49 -17.02
C ILE A 72 17.36 -4.28 -17.58
N TYR A 73 16.43 -3.60 -18.26
CA TYR A 73 15.29 -4.26 -18.88
C TYR A 73 15.72 -5.27 -19.96
N ASN A 74 16.65 -4.88 -20.84
CA ASN A 74 17.21 -5.76 -21.85
C ASN A 74 17.98 -6.94 -21.23
N ALA A 75 18.69 -6.74 -20.12
CA ALA A 75 19.37 -7.83 -19.41
C ALA A 75 18.37 -8.81 -18.77
N LEU A 76 17.26 -8.33 -18.22
CA LEU A 76 16.19 -9.17 -17.69
C LEU A 76 15.49 -9.97 -18.81
N ILE A 77 15.18 -9.32 -19.93
CA ILE A 77 14.62 -9.97 -21.12
C ILE A 77 15.58 -11.05 -21.63
N LYS A 78 16.86 -10.71 -21.79
CA LYS A 78 17.90 -11.62 -22.31
C LYS A 78 18.23 -12.79 -21.37
N ASN A 79 18.04 -12.61 -20.07
CA ASN A 79 18.10 -13.72 -19.11
C ASN A 79 16.85 -14.61 -19.15
N ASN A 80 15.68 -14.04 -19.48
CA ASN A 80 14.45 -14.78 -19.77
C ASN A 80 14.45 -15.43 -21.17
N GLU A 81 15.30 -15.04 -22.11
CA GLU A 81 15.47 -15.74 -23.41
C GLU A 81 16.07 -17.16 -23.27
N LYS A 82 16.48 -17.58 -22.07
CA LYS A 82 16.72 -19.00 -21.75
C LYS A 82 15.45 -19.78 -21.39
N ILE A 83 14.32 -19.10 -21.24
CA ILE A 83 12.98 -19.64 -21.02
C ILE A 83 12.18 -19.37 -22.30
N ASP A 84 12.22 -20.35 -23.20
CA ASP A 84 11.41 -20.52 -24.42
C ASP A 84 11.15 -19.28 -25.31
N ALA A 85 11.78 -19.29 -26.48
CA ALA A 85 11.82 -18.23 -27.49
C ALA A 85 10.48 -17.94 -28.21
N ASN A 86 9.32 -18.11 -27.58
CA ASN A 86 8.01 -17.90 -28.19
C ASN A 86 7.00 -17.17 -27.29
N LEU A 87 7.45 -16.43 -26.27
CA LEU A 87 6.54 -15.62 -25.46
C LEU A 87 6.42 -14.20 -26.04
N ASP A 88 5.38 -14.00 -26.84
CA ASP A 88 4.98 -12.68 -27.35
C ASP A 88 4.62 -11.77 -26.15
N LEU A 89 5.19 -10.57 -26.07
CA LEU A 89 5.07 -9.67 -24.90
C LEU A 89 3.61 -9.30 -24.61
N GLU A 90 2.77 -9.21 -25.63
CA GLU A 90 1.32 -8.99 -25.48
C GLU A 90 0.63 -10.17 -24.76
N GLN A 91 1.05 -11.41 -25.04
CA GLN A 91 0.51 -12.60 -24.37
C GLN A 91 0.99 -12.74 -22.93
N ALA A 92 2.22 -12.27 -22.62
CA ALA A 92 2.74 -12.27 -21.26
C ALA A 92 1.98 -11.30 -20.34
N LEU A 93 1.55 -10.15 -20.87
CA LEU A 93 0.69 -9.21 -20.13
C LEU A 93 -0.71 -9.79 -19.86
N GLU A 94 -1.32 -10.46 -20.85
CA GLU A 94 -2.62 -11.13 -20.67
C GLU A 94 -2.55 -12.31 -19.70
N LYS A 95 -1.42 -13.01 -19.64
CA LYS A 95 -1.16 -14.11 -18.69
C LYS A 95 -0.74 -13.65 -17.29
N SER A 96 -0.88 -12.37 -16.96
CA SER A 96 -0.47 -11.82 -15.65
C SER A 96 -1.05 -12.66 -14.50
N VAL A 97 -0.21 -13.55 -14.00
CA VAL A 97 -0.49 -14.36 -12.83
C VAL A 97 -0.61 -13.38 -11.66
N PRO A 98 -1.70 -13.43 -10.88
CA PRO A 98 -1.86 -12.54 -9.74
C PRO A 98 -0.66 -12.73 -8.81
N VAL A 99 -0.09 -11.61 -8.34
CA VAL A 99 1.10 -11.58 -7.47
C VAL A 99 0.98 -12.53 -6.26
N SER A 100 -0.25 -12.89 -5.86
CA SER A 100 -0.56 -13.90 -4.85
C SER A 100 -0.03 -15.30 -5.12
N GLU A 101 0.32 -15.65 -6.35
CA GLU A 101 0.82 -16.99 -6.73
C GLU A 101 2.34 -17.03 -6.94
N ILE A 102 3.04 -15.90 -6.78
CA ILE A 102 4.49 -15.81 -6.93
C ILE A 102 5.15 -15.94 -5.55
N ASP A 103 5.94 -17.00 -5.34
CA ASP A 103 6.74 -17.17 -4.13
C ASP A 103 7.96 -16.23 -4.14
N LEU A 104 7.79 -15.06 -3.52
CA LEU A 104 8.81 -14.02 -3.41
C LEU A 104 9.81 -14.27 -2.26
N SER A 105 9.72 -15.40 -1.55
CA SER A 105 10.60 -15.72 -0.40
C SER A 105 12.09 -15.72 -0.75
N SER A 106 12.43 -15.96 -2.01
CA SER A 106 13.80 -15.94 -2.53
C SER A 106 14.34 -14.54 -2.83
N ILE A 107 13.47 -13.52 -2.90
CA ILE A 107 13.83 -12.13 -3.27
C ILE A 107 13.88 -11.23 -2.03
N VAL A 108 13.16 -11.58 -0.96
CA VAL A 108 13.21 -10.85 0.31
C VAL A 108 14.51 -11.18 1.03
N TYR A 109 15.57 -10.41 0.75
CA TYR A 109 16.72 -10.37 1.64
C TYR A 109 16.26 -9.90 3.02
N LYS A 110 16.49 -10.73 4.05
CA LYS A 110 16.35 -10.34 5.45
C LYS A 110 17.27 -9.14 5.70
N THR A 111 16.72 -7.95 5.74
CA THR A 111 17.37 -6.84 6.43
C THR A 111 17.10 -7.04 7.91
N ASP A 112 18.08 -7.57 8.62
CA ASP A 112 18.07 -7.53 10.08
C ASP A 112 18.06 -6.06 10.51
N CYS A 113 16.99 -5.63 11.18
CA CYS A 113 16.92 -4.29 11.78
C CYS A 113 17.95 -4.22 12.91
N LEU A 114 18.95 -3.35 12.75
CA LEU A 114 19.82 -2.86 13.82
C LEU A 114 19.07 -1.90 14.74
#